data_AF-A0A960NY44-F1
#
_entry.id   AF-A0A960NY44-F1
#
_cell.length_a   1.000
_cell.length_b   1.000
_cell.length_c   1.000
_cell.angle_alpha   90.00
_cell.angle_beta   90.00
_cell.angle_gamma   90.00
#
_symmetry.space_group_name_H-M   'P 1'
#
loop_
_entity.id
_entity.type
_entity.pdbx_description
1 polymer ?
#
loop_
_entity_poly.entity_id
_entity_poly.type
_entity_poly.pdbx_seq_one_letter_code
_entity_poly.pdbx_strand_id
1 'polypeptide(L)' 'DSGLDIDALRIVATGVQNLRSPDRAMLIITHYPHLLDFVQPDYVHVLRDGRIVRTGDHHLAHEIETDGFGPAVAPVPVR' A
#
# COMPACT_ATOMS: atom_id res chain seq x y z
N ASP A 1 7.19 -6.88 -12.77
CA ASP A 1 6.65 -6.63 -14.14
C ASP A 1 6.75 -7.86 -15.06
N SER A 2 6.49 -9.05 -14.51
CA SER A 2 6.22 -10.24 -15.32
C SER A 2 5.32 -11.14 -14.50
N GLY A 3 4.21 -11.61 -15.07
CA GLY A 3 3.11 -12.32 -14.39
C GLY A 3 3.45 -13.61 -13.63
N LEU A 4 4.73 -13.92 -13.43
CA LEU A 4 5.29 -14.80 -12.38
C LEU A 4 5.26 -14.16 -10.98
N ASP A 5 4.97 -12.85 -10.89
CA ASP A 5 5.01 -12.06 -9.65
C ASP A 5 3.95 -12.48 -8.61
N ILE A 6 2.87 -13.17 -8.97
CA ILE A 6 1.82 -13.60 -8.01
C ILE A 6 2.39 -14.52 -6.92
N ASP A 7 3.20 -15.51 -7.30
CA ASP A 7 3.78 -16.44 -6.33
C ASP A 7 4.80 -15.74 -5.43
N ALA A 8 5.58 -14.80 -5.98
CA ALA A 8 6.48 -13.96 -5.22
C ALA A 8 5.73 -13.07 -4.22
N LEU A 9 4.62 -12.46 -4.64
CA LEU A 9 3.74 -11.67 -3.77
C LEU A 9 3.17 -12.51 -2.63
N ARG A 10 2.76 -13.75 -2.89
CA ARG A 10 2.27 -14.68 -1.84
C ARG A 10 3.37 -15.05 -0.84
N ILE A 11 4.60 -15.27 -1.30
CA ILE A 11 5.75 -15.56 -0.41
C ILE A 11 6.05 -14.34 0.47
N VAL A 12 6.10 -13.13 -0.12
CA VAL A 12 6.32 -11.88 0.63
C VAL A 12 5.20 -11.66 1.65
N ALA A 13 3.94 -11.84 1.24
CA ALA A 13 2.78 -11.69 2.13
C ALA A 13 2.83 -12.66 3.31
N THR A 14 3.19 -13.92 3.05
CA THR A 14 3.38 -14.93 4.10
C THR A 14 4.51 -14.53 5.05
N GLY A 15 5.62 -14.01 4.52
CA GLY A 15 6.72 -13.49 5.32
C GLY A 15 6.31 -12.32 6.22
N VAL A 16 5.59 -11.34 5.67
CA VAL A 16 5.04 -10.19 6.42
C VAL A 16 4.13 -10.67 7.54
N GLN A 17 3.19 -11.57 7.27
CA GLN A 17 2.26 -12.08 8.28
C GLN A 17 2.97 -12.86 9.38
N ASN A 18 3.95 -13.71 9.05
CA ASN A 18 4.73 -14.45 10.05
C ASN A 18 5.60 -13.54 10.94
N LEU A 19 5.96 -12.36 10.43
CA LEU A 19 6.74 -11.37 11.16
C LEU A 19 5.87 -10.36 11.92
N ARG A 20 4.53 -10.38 11.80
CA ARG A 20 3.67 -9.48 12.58
C ARG A 20 3.83 -9.78 14.08
N SER A 21 4.04 -8.73 14.85
CA SER A 21 4.14 -8.74 16.31
C SER A 21 3.82 -7.32 16.82
N PRO A 22 3.26 -7.15 18.03
CA PRO A 22 3.12 -5.84 18.67
C PRO A 22 4.44 -5.04 18.77
N ASP A 23 5.58 -5.74 18.77
CA ASP A 23 6.91 -5.14 18.96
C ASP A 23 7.61 -4.81 17.63
N ARG A 24 6.94 -5.02 16.48
CA ARG A 24 7.53 -4.85 15.14
C ARG A 24 6.64 -4.00 14.24
N ALA A 25 7.22 -2.96 13.65
CA ALA A 25 6.61 -2.18 12.58
C ALA A 25 7.21 -2.59 11.23
N MET A 26 6.40 -2.52 10.16
CA MET A 26 6.81 -2.83 8.80
C MET A 26 6.43 -1.69 7.87
N LEU A 27 7.35 -1.31 6.98
CA LEU A 27 7.11 -0.36 5.90
C LEU A 27 7.26 -1.09 4.57
N ILE A 28 6.16 -1.15 3.82
CA ILE A 28 6.11 -1.77 2.50
C ILE A 28 6.04 -0.66 1.47
N ILE A 29 7.02 -0.60 0.56
CA ILE A 29 7.04 0.37 -0.54
C ILE A 29 6.71 -0.40 -1.81
N THR A 30 5.55 -0.11 -2.41
CA THR A 30 5.08 -0.76 -3.63
C THR A 30 4.43 0.26 -4.56
N HIS A 31 4.55 -0.01 -5.86
CA HIS A 31 3.76 0.64 -6.91
C HIS A 31 2.71 -0.32 -7.51
N TYR A 32 2.64 -1.56 -7.01
CA TYR A 32 1.65 -2.57 -7.39
C TYR A 32 0.51 -2.59 -6.37
N PRO A 33 -0.72 -2.20 -6.75
CA PRO A 33 -1.89 -2.28 -5.88
C PRO A 33 -2.19 -3.70 -5.43
N HIS A 34 -2.01 -4.70 -6.31
CA HIS A 34 -2.31 -6.12 -6.03
C HIS A 34 -1.56 -6.73 -4.84
N LEU A 35 -0.45 -6.15 -4.38
CA LEU A 35 0.19 -6.62 -3.14
C LEU A 35 -0.75 -6.45 -1.93
N LEU A 36 -1.61 -5.42 -1.98
CA LEU A 36 -2.54 -5.05 -0.92
C LEU A 36 -3.73 -6.01 -0.83
N ASP A 37 -3.94 -6.84 -1.86
CA ASP A 37 -4.88 -7.97 -1.81
C ASP A 37 -4.39 -9.11 -0.91
N PHE A 38 -3.07 -9.25 -0.75
CA PHE A 38 -2.44 -10.31 0.04
C PHE A 38 -1.98 -9.85 1.43
N VAL A 39 -1.76 -8.55 1.61
CA VAL A 39 -1.34 -7.94 2.87
C VAL A 39 -2.25 -6.76 3.16
N GLN A 40 -3.01 -6.83 4.25
CA GLN A 40 -3.84 -5.73 4.72
C GLN A 40 -3.01 -4.79 5.62
N PRO A 41 -2.61 -3.60 5.12
CA PRO A 41 -1.85 -2.64 5.92
C PRO A 41 -2.76 -1.94 6.92
N ASP A 42 -2.16 -1.50 8.03
CA ASP A 42 -2.84 -0.65 9.00
C ASP A 42 -2.97 0.80 8.48
N TYR A 43 -1.96 1.25 7.72
CA TYR A 43 -1.92 2.57 7.09
C TYR A 43 -1.39 2.48 5.65
N VAL A 44 -1.99 3.28 4.76
CA VAL A 44 -1.55 3.49 3.38
C VAL A 44 -1.16 4.96 3.23
N HIS A 45 0.04 5.21 2.72
CA HIS A 45 0.55 6.55 2.45
C HIS A 45 0.84 6.71 0.96
N VAL A 46 0.32 7.79 0.35
CA VAL A 46 0.63 8.15 -1.03
C VAL A 46 1.76 9.16 -1.04
N LEU A 47 2.88 8.81 -1.69
CA LEU A 47 4.04 9.67 -1.85
C LEU A 47 4.02 10.30 -3.25
N ARG A 48 4.09 11.63 -3.33
CA ARG A 48 4.24 12.39 -4.57
C ARG A 48 5.15 13.57 -4.36
N ASP A 49 6.04 13.83 -5.32
CA ASP A 49 6.98 14.96 -5.29
C ASP A 49 7.77 15.06 -3.97
N GLY A 50 8.17 13.90 -3.43
CA GLY A 50 8.93 13.78 -2.18
C GLY A 50 8.13 14.03 -0.91
N ARG A 51 6.79 14.11 -0.98
CA ARG A 51 5.92 14.37 0.17
C ARG A 51 4.79 13.37 0.27
N ILE A 52 4.38 13.05 1.51
CA ILE A 52 3.14 12.31 1.74
C ILE A 52 1.98 13.26 1.49
N VAL A 53 1.20 12.98 0.45
CA VAL A 53 0.09 13.84 0.00
C VAL A 53 -1.26 13.32 0.49
N ARG A 54 -1.35 12.04 0.84
CA ARG A 54 -2.55 11.41 1.41
C ARG A 54 -2.16 10.25 2.32
N THR A 55 -2.92 10.09 3.40
CA THR A 55 -2.85 8.94 4.31
C THR A 55 -4.26 8.41 4.52
N GLY A 56 -4.40 7.09 4.56
CA GLY A 56 -5.66 6.43 4.85
C GLY A 56 -5.40 5.04 5.43
N ASP A 57 -6.47 4.29 5.66
CA ASP A 57 -6.38 2.87 5.97
C ASP A 57 -6.29 2.05 4.67
N HIS A 58 -6.42 0.73 4.78
CA HIS A 58 -6.41 -0.18 3.63
C HIS A 58 -7.45 0.15 2.53
N HIS A 59 -8.55 0.87 2.81
CA HIS A 59 -9.51 1.24 1.75
C HIS A 59 -8.91 2.22 0.74
N LEU A 60 -7.95 3.04 1.16
CA LEU A 60 -7.24 3.96 0.25
C LEU A 60 -6.52 3.21 -0.88
N ALA A 61 -6.04 1.98 -0.61
CA ALA A 61 -5.43 1.14 -1.62
C ALA A 61 -6.38 0.84 -2.78
N HIS A 62 -7.63 0.48 -2.44
CA HIS A 62 -8.65 0.09 -3.39
C HIS A 62 -9.16 1.30 -4.21
N GLU A 63 -9.27 2.46 -3.57
CA GLU A 63 -9.55 3.72 -4.27
C GLU A 63 -8.48 4.03 -5.33
N ILE A 64 -7.19 3.88 -4.98
CA ILE A 64 -6.08 4.10 -5.92
C ILE A 64 -6.10 3.11 -7.08
N GLU A 65 -6.46 1.86 -6.84
CA GLU A 65 -6.59 0.84 -7.90
C GLU A 65 -7.74 1.17 -8.86
N THR A 66 -8.89 1.58 -8.33
CA THR A 66 -10.10 1.85 -9.12
C THR A 66 -10.01 3.17 -9.89
N ASP A 67 -9.59 4.24 -9.21
CA ASP A 67 -9.62 5.60 -9.73
C ASP A 67 -8.25 6.06 -10.28
N GLY A 68 -7.21 5.25 -10.08
CA GLY A 68 -5.83 5.61 -10.34
C GLY A 68 -5.27 6.59 -9.32
N PHE A 69 -3.97 6.90 -9.45
CA PHE A 69 -3.30 7.87 -8.59
C PHE A 69 -3.74 9.33 -8.80
N GLY A 70 -4.55 9.65 -9.83
CA GLY A 70 -4.97 11.02 -10.12
C GLY A 70 -5.92 11.58 -9.05
N PRO A 71 -7.10 10.96 -8.85
CA PRO A 71 -8.09 11.41 -7.86
C PRO A 71 -7.62 11.21 -6.41
N ALA A 72 -6.86 10.15 -6.14
CA ALA A 72 -6.33 9.85 -4.81
C ALA A 72 -5.25 10.83 -4.32
N VAL A 73 -4.85 11.80 -5.14
CA VAL A 73 -3.79 12.79 -4.84
C VAL A 73 -4.34 14.22 -4.81
N ALA A 74 -5.66 14.38 -4.73
CA ALA A 74 -6.23 15.69 -4.42
C ALA A 74 -5.70 16.15 -3.04
N PRO A 75 -5.07 17.34 -2.95
CA PRO A 75 -4.51 17.82 -1.70
C PRO A 75 -5.62 17.98 -0.66
N VAL A 76 -5.46 17.37 0.51
CA VAL A 76 -6.35 17.64 1.65
C VAL A 76 -6.11 19.09 2.09
N PRO A 77 -7.13 19.95 2.11
CA PRO A 77 -6.96 21.32 2.57
C PRO A 77 -6.53 21.29 4.04
N VAL A 78 -5.35 21.83 4.31
CA VAL A 78 -4.85 22.04 5.67
C VAL A 78 -5.76 23.07 6.33
N ARG A 79 -6.42 22.71 7.43
CA ARG A 79 -7.11 23.68 8.29
C ARG A 79 -6.10 24.45 9.14
#